data_AF-A0A2A9DL43-F1
#
_entry.id   AF-A0A2A9DL43-F1
#
_cell.length_a   1.000
_cell.length_b   1.000
_cell.length_c   1.000
_cell.angle_alpha   90.00
_cell.angle_beta   90.00
_cell.angle_gamma   90.00
#
_symmetry.space_group_name_H-M   'P 1'
#
loop_
_entity.id
_entity.type
_entity.pdbx_description
1 polymer ?
#
loop_
_entity_poly.entity_id
_entity_poly.type
_entity_poly.pdbx_seq_one_letter_code
_entity_poly.pdbx_strand_id
1 'polypeptide(L)'
;MQVEQQAPSTEQQRPESVQLMVYVWIAILIAEALHQVINVAVAIIDPSAMIAAAKQAGAQTEMLGDAAIHGVAIAAAVFSGLIGLGIVALLGWFVSLVWKAHKWAGFARRFLLIFGFYLAVRGLLMFGLTPGASHAPDAFFAIDGALQIFAAVAAVVSLIFNYREETWTWTGDKRP
;
A
#
# COMPACT_ATOMS: atom_id res chain seq x y z
N MET A 1 24.04 32.43 -43.37
CA MET A 1 23.68 31.23 -42.61
C MET A 1 22.65 31.64 -41.58
N GLN A 2 21.39 31.35 -41.85
CA GLN A 2 20.29 31.62 -40.91
C GLN A 2 20.38 30.56 -39.81
N VAL A 3 20.46 31.02 -38.55
CA VAL A 3 20.37 30.15 -37.38
C VAL A 3 18.94 29.61 -37.38
N GLU A 4 18.81 28.32 -37.66
CA GLU A 4 17.54 27.61 -37.61
C GLU A 4 17.05 27.67 -36.16
N GLN A 5 16.09 28.57 -35.94
CA GLN A 5 15.46 28.80 -34.66
C GLN A 5 14.59 27.57 -34.38
N GLN A 6 15.15 26.57 -33.70
CA GLN A 6 14.40 25.41 -33.23
C GLN A 6 13.24 25.93 -32.37
N ALA A 7 12.02 25.74 -32.85
CA ALA A 7 10.81 26.05 -32.10
C ALA A 7 10.81 25.24 -30.79
N PRO A 8 10.39 25.81 -29.65
CA PRO A 8 10.29 25.06 -28.41
C PRO A 8 9.21 23.99 -28.56
N SER A 9 9.62 22.72 -28.63
CA SER A 9 8.70 21.58 -28.54
C SER A 9 8.25 21.43 -27.08
N THR A 10 7.39 22.32 -26.59
CA THR A 10 6.83 22.24 -25.23
C THR A 10 5.48 21.52 -25.24
N GLU A 11 5.45 20.28 -25.73
CA GLU A 11 4.66 19.29 -25.00
C GLU A 11 5.55 18.87 -23.83
N GLN A 12 5.20 19.30 -22.63
CA GLN A 12 5.92 18.94 -21.41
C GLN A 12 5.74 17.43 -21.18
N GLN A 13 6.57 16.62 -21.84
CA GLN A 13 6.56 15.17 -21.70
C GLN A 13 6.82 14.82 -20.24
N ARG A 14 6.05 13.84 -19.72
CA ARG A 14 6.15 13.41 -18.32
C ARG A 14 7.58 12.88 -18.08
N PRO A 15 8.30 13.38 -17.06
CA PRO A 15 9.65 12.90 -16.77
C PRO A 15 9.68 11.40 -16.51
N GLU A 16 10.78 10.75 -16.89
CA GLU A 16 10.97 9.31 -16.68
C GLU A 16 10.86 8.95 -15.19
N SER A 17 11.40 9.78 -14.30
CA SER A 17 11.30 9.57 -12.85
C SER A 17 9.86 9.46 -12.37
N VAL A 18 8.95 10.26 -12.94
CA VAL A 18 7.52 10.27 -12.58
C VAL A 18 6.83 9.03 -13.14
N GLN A 19 7.16 8.62 -14.36
CA GLN A 19 6.62 7.40 -14.97
C GLN A 19 7.00 6.18 -14.13
N LEU A 20 8.29 6.03 -13.82
CA LEU A 20 8.80 4.94 -12.99
C LEU A 20 8.20 4.98 -11.59
N MET A 21 8.12 6.15 -10.95
CA MET A 21 7.47 6.27 -9.65
C MET A 21 6.02 5.77 -9.69
N VAL A 22 5.25 6.16 -10.72
CA VAL A 22 3.85 5.76 -10.85
C VAL A 22 3.72 4.26 -11.12
N TYR A 23 4.56 3.68 -11.98
CA TYR A 23 4.55 2.23 -12.22
C TYR A 23 4.89 1.42 -10.98
N VAL A 24 5.89 1.86 -10.22
CA VAL A 24 6.25 1.24 -8.94
C VAL A 24 5.08 1.34 -7.95
N TRP A 25 4.42 2.50 -7.85
CA TRP A 25 3.24 2.65 -7.02
C TRP A 25 2.06 1.79 -7.46
N ILE A 26 1.81 1.64 -8.75
CA ILE A 26 0.77 0.73 -9.25
C ILE A 26 1.07 -0.72 -8.81
N ALA A 27 2.33 -1.16 -8.90
CA ALA A 27 2.73 -2.47 -8.45
C ALA A 27 2.52 -2.67 -6.94
N ILE A 28 2.85 -1.66 -6.12
CA ILE A 28 2.55 -1.63 -4.68
C ILE A 28 1.05 -1.79 -4.44
N LEU A 29 0.22 -1.00 -5.13
CA LEU A 29 -1.24 -1.02 -4.94
C LEU A 29 -1.87 -2.36 -5.31
N ILE A 30 -1.37 -3.02 -6.36
CA ILE A 30 -1.81 -4.37 -6.74
C ILE A 30 -1.45 -5.36 -5.63
N ALA A 31 -0.21 -5.33 -5.14
CA ALA A 31 0.23 -6.21 -4.05
C ALA A 31 -0.59 -5.98 -2.77
N GLU A 32 -0.84 -4.73 -2.40
CA GLU A 32 -1.67 -4.39 -1.24
C GLU A 32 -3.12 -4.84 -1.40
N ALA A 33 -3.70 -4.68 -2.59
CA ALA A 33 -5.06 -5.14 -2.84
C ALA A 33 -5.17 -6.67 -2.72
N LEU A 34 -4.20 -7.40 -3.29
CA LEU A 34 -4.15 -8.86 -3.18
C LEU A 34 -3.95 -9.31 -1.73
N HIS A 35 -3.07 -8.63 -0.98
CA HIS A 35 -2.88 -8.88 0.46
C HIS A 35 -4.19 -8.75 1.23
N GLN A 36 -4.97 -7.70 1.02
CA GLN A 36 -6.26 -7.54 1.71
C GLN A 36 -7.25 -8.66 1.39
N VAL A 37 -7.29 -9.10 0.13
CA VAL A 37 -8.15 -10.22 -0.29
C VAL A 37 -7.71 -11.52 0.40
N ILE A 38 -6.39 -11.81 0.43
CA ILE A 38 -5.85 -13.00 1.09
C ILE A 38 -6.15 -12.95 2.59
N ASN A 39 -5.93 -11.82 3.24
CA ASN A 39 -6.13 -11.66 4.68
C ASN A 39 -7.60 -11.90 5.07
N VAL A 40 -8.55 -11.33 4.31
CA VAL A 40 -9.98 -11.61 4.52
C VAL A 40 -10.32 -13.08 4.26
N ALA A 41 -9.76 -13.70 3.22
CA ALA A 41 -9.97 -15.11 2.95
C ALA A 41 -9.46 -16.01 4.09
N VAL A 42 -8.26 -15.74 4.62
CA VAL A 42 -7.70 -16.46 5.77
C VAL A 42 -8.59 -16.28 7.00
N ALA A 43 -9.08 -15.07 7.29
CA ALA A 43 -9.97 -14.84 8.43
C ALA A 43 -11.32 -15.56 8.33
N ILE A 44 -11.82 -15.80 7.11
CA ILE A 44 -13.04 -16.60 6.87
C ILE A 44 -12.76 -18.09 7.06
N ILE A 45 -11.60 -18.57 6.59
CA ILE A 45 -11.20 -19.99 6.70
C ILE A 45 -10.91 -20.35 8.16
N ASP A 46 -10.16 -19.48 8.86
CA ASP A 46 -9.71 -19.71 10.22
C ASP A 46 -9.65 -18.39 11.01
N PRO A 47 -10.72 -18.06 11.78
CA PRO A 47 -10.75 -16.85 12.60
C PRO A 47 -9.98 -16.99 13.91
N SER A 48 -9.32 -18.12 14.19
CA SER A 48 -8.70 -18.41 15.50
C SER A 48 -7.71 -17.33 15.94
N ALA A 49 -6.88 -16.82 15.03
CA ALA A 49 -5.93 -15.75 15.30
C ALA A 49 -6.62 -14.44 15.72
N MET A 50 -7.75 -14.09 15.08
CA MET A 50 -8.55 -12.91 15.40
C MET A 50 -9.19 -13.05 16.79
N ILE A 51 -9.70 -14.24 17.11
CA ILE A 51 -10.29 -14.55 18.43
C ILE A 51 -9.22 -14.48 19.52
N ALA A 52 -8.02 -15.02 19.27
CA ALA A 52 -6.90 -14.96 20.20
C ALA A 52 -6.47 -13.50 20.45
N ALA A 53 -6.37 -12.68 19.40
CA ALA A 53 -6.07 -11.26 19.53
C ALA A 53 -7.16 -10.50 20.31
N ALA A 54 -8.44 -10.80 20.06
CA ALA A 54 -9.55 -10.19 20.80
C ALA A 54 -9.51 -10.55 22.30
N LYS A 55 -9.21 -11.83 22.63
CA LYS A 55 -9.01 -12.27 24.02
C LYS A 55 -7.85 -11.53 24.69
N GLN A 56 -6.73 -11.37 24.00
CA GLN A 56 -5.58 -10.60 24.50
C GLN A 56 -5.93 -9.11 24.72
N ALA A 57 -6.81 -8.55 23.89
CA ALA A 57 -7.31 -7.18 24.02
C ALA A 57 -8.37 -7.01 25.13
N GLY A 58 -8.68 -8.06 25.90
CA GLY A 58 -9.63 -8.00 27.01
C GLY A 58 -11.11 -8.10 26.60
N ALA A 59 -11.40 -8.57 25.39
CA ALA A 59 -12.78 -8.85 25.00
C ALA A 59 -13.37 -9.97 25.87
N GLN A 60 -14.55 -9.73 26.44
CA GLN A 60 -15.33 -10.70 27.23
C GLN A 60 -15.95 -11.77 26.34
N THR A 61 -15.10 -12.46 25.59
CA THR A 61 -15.48 -13.52 24.66
C THR A 61 -16.21 -14.66 25.38
N GLU A 62 -15.92 -14.90 26.67
CA GLU A 62 -16.57 -15.93 27.51
C GLU A 62 -18.07 -15.66 27.77
N MET A 63 -18.53 -14.41 27.63
CA MET A 63 -19.95 -14.07 27.76
C MET A 63 -20.73 -14.21 26.45
N LEU A 64 -20.03 -14.40 25.33
CA LEU A 64 -20.61 -14.58 24.00
C LEU A 64 -20.61 -16.08 23.65
N GLY A 65 -21.68 -16.57 23.02
CA GLY A 65 -21.64 -17.93 22.47
C GLY A 65 -20.62 -18.05 21.32
N ASP A 66 -20.07 -19.23 21.10
CA ASP A 66 -19.02 -19.49 20.09
C ASP A 66 -19.36 -18.94 18.70
N ALA A 67 -20.63 -19.09 18.27
CA ALA A 67 -21.11 -18.56 17.00
C ALA A 67 -21.04 -17.03 16.91
N ALA A 68 -21.32 -16.32 18.02
CA ALA A 68 -21.23 -14.87 18.08
C ALA A 68 -19.77 -14.39 18.06
N ILE A 69 -18.88 -15.09 18.77
CA ILE A 69 -17.43 -14.79 18.77
C ILE A 69 -16.86 -14.92 17.35
N HIS A 70 -17.19 -16.03 16.66
CA HIS A 70 -16.75 -16.26 15.27
C HIS A 70 -17.30 -15.19 14.32
N GLY A 71 -18.60 -14.85 14.44
CA GLY A 71 -19.23 -13.82 13.61
C GLY A 71 -18.58 -12.45 13.78
N VAL A 72 -18.27 -12.06 15.02
CA VAL A 72 -17.59 -10.79 15.33
C VAL A 72 -16.17 -10.78 14.79
N ALA A 73 -15.42 -11.88 14.93
CA ALA A 73 -14.06 -11.99 14.42
C ALA A 73 -14.00 -11.83 12.89
N ILE A 74 -14.89 -12.51 12.16
CA ILE A 74 -14.98 -12.38 10.70
C ILE A 74 -15.42 -10.97 10.31
N ALA A 75 -16.42 -10.41 10.98
CA ALA A 75 -16.89 -9.04 10.70
C ALA A 75 -15.77 -8.01 10.91
N ALA A 76 -14.98 -8.15 11.98
CA ALA A 76 -13.84 -7.28 12.25
C ALA A 76 -12.76 -7.41 11.17
N ALA A 77 -12.45 -8.64 10.73
CA ALA A 77 -11.49 -8.88 9.65
C ALA A 77 -11.95 -8.29 8.32
N VAL A 78 -13.21 -8.50 7.94
CA VAL A 78 -13.81 -7.91 6.73
C VAL A 78 -13.79 -6.39 6.81
N PHE A 79 -14.17 -5.81 7.95
CA PHE A 79 -14.15 -4.37 8.14
C PHE A 79 -12.74 -3.78 8.06
N SER A 80 -11.75 -4.43 8.67
CA SER A 80 -10.34 -4.07 8.55
C SER A 80 -9.86 -4.12 7.09
N GLY A 81 -10.20 -5.19 6.37
CA GLY A 81 -9.90 -5.33 4.94
C GLY A 81 -10.53 -4.24 4.08
N LEU A 82 -11.78 -3.85 4.37
CA LEU A 82 -12.45 -2.73 3.67
C LEU A 82 -11.76 -1.39 3.93
N ILE A 83 -11.32 -1.13 5.16
CA ILE A 83 -10.50 0.06 5.48
C ILE A 83 -9.20 0.01 4.68
N GLY A 84 -8.52 -1.13 4.65
CA GLY A 84 -7.32 -1.36 3.87
C GLY A 84 -7.52 -1.05 2.39
N LEU A 85 -8.59 -1.58 1.79
CA LEU A 85 -8.96 -1.30 0.40
C LEU A 85 -9.30 0.18 0.16
N GLY A 86 -9.95 0.83 1.14
CA GLY A 86 -10.19 2.28 1.10
C GLY A 86 -8.89 3.08 1.06
N ILE A 87 -7.89 2.69 1.85
CA ILE A 87 -6.55 3.29 1.81
C ILE A 87 -5.88 3.04 0.46
N VAL A 88 -5.93 1.81 -0.08
CA VAL A 88 -5.39 1.49 -1.42
C VAL A 88 -6.05 2.36 -2.49
N ALA A 89 -7.37 2.53 -2.45
CA ALA A 89 -8.09 3.39 -3.39
C ALA A 89 -7.68 4.87 -3.26
N LEU A 90 -7.53 5.37 -2.03
CA LEU A 90 -7.05 6.72 -1.76
C LEU A 90 -5.62 6.95 -2.30
N LEU A 91 -4.72 6.01 -2.07
CA LEU A 91 -3.35 6.08 -2.61
C LEU A 91 -3.35 5.99 -4.13
N GLY A 92 -4.18 5.13 -4.73
CA GLY A 92 -4.40 5.08 -6.18
C GLY A 92 -4.90 6.41 -6.75
N TRP A 93 -5.78 7.10 -6.01
CA TRP A 93 -6.18 8.45 -6.38
C TRP A 93 -5.00 9.44 -6.32
N PHE A 94 -4.18 9.41 -5.27
CA PHE A 94 -2.96 10.25 -5.20
C PHE A 94 -1.97 9.97 -6.34
N VAL A 95 -1.77 8.70 -6.70
CA VAL A 95 -0.97 8.31 -7.87
C VAL A 95 -1.54 8.95 -9.15
N SER A 96 -2.86 8.94 -9.31
CA SER A 96 -3.51 9.57 -10.47
C SER A 96 -3.33 11.10 -10.50
N LEU A 97 -3.29 11.77 -9.34
CA LEU A 97 -3.04 13.20 -9.24
C LEU A 97 -1.61 13.56 -9.66
N VAL A 98 -0.64 12.73 -9.26
CA VAL A 98 0.76 12.89 -9.68
C VAL A 98 0.92 12.64 -11.18
N TRP A 99 0.31 11.56 -11.70
CA TRP A 99 0.35 11.24 -13.13
C TRP A 99 -0.18 12.38 -14.01
N LYS A 100 -1.24 13.07 -13.56
CA LYS A 100 -1.91 14.15 -14.29
C LYS A 100 -1.31 15.55 -14.04
N ALA A 101 -0.23 15.69 -13.27
CA ALA A 101 0.30 17.00 -12.82
C ALA A 101 -0.80 17.90 -12.24
N HIS A 102 -1.73 17.32 -11.48
CA HIS A 102 -2.84 18.10 -10.92
C HIS A 102 -2.32 19.17 -9.95
N LYS A 103 -3.10 20.23 -9.70
CA LYS A 103 -2.75 21.28 -8.72
C LYS A 103 -2.45 20.77 -7.30
N TRP A 104 -2.83 19.53 -6.98
CA TRP A 104 -2.58 18.87 -5.69
C TRP A 104 -1.48 17.79 -5.78
N ALA A 105 -0.73 17.73 -6.89
CA ALA A 105 0.28 16.72 -7.12
C ALA A 105 1.42 16.79 -6.08
N GLY A 106 1.85 17.98 -5.65
CA GLY A 106 2.83 18.13 -4.57
C GLY A 106 2.35 17.53 -3.25
N PHE A 107 1.08 17.79 -2.88
CA PHE A 107 0.46 17.18 -1.71
C PHE A 107 0.38 15.65 -1.82
N ALA A 108 -0.12 15.15 -2.96
CA ALA A 108 -0.21 13.72 -3.23
C ALA A 108 1.18 13.05 -3.15
N ARG A 109 2.22 13.66 -3.72
CA ARG A 109 3.60 13.17 -3.68
C ARG A 109 4.13 13.03 -2.25
N ARG A 110 3.84 14.00 -1.37
CA ARG A 110 4.25 13.95 0.05
C ARG A 110 3.51 12.85 0.81
N PHE A 111 2.22 12.67 0.54
CA PHE A 111 1.45 11.54 1.10
C PHE A 111 1.99 10.20 0.63
N LEU A 112 2.27 10.05 -0.66
CA LEU A 112 2.92 8.85 -1.20
C LEU A 112 4.29 8.63 -0.55
N LEU A 113 5.08 9.68 -0.31
CA LEU A 113 6.35 9.54 0.42
C LEU A 113 6.15 8.98 1.84
N ILE A 114 5.21 9.54 2.60
CA ILE A 114 4.91 9.09 3.98
C ILE A 114 4.44 7.62 3.96
N PHE A 115 3.51 7.27 3.07
CA PHE A 115 3.02 5.90 2.96
C PHE A 115 4.08 4.94 2.44
N GLY A 116 4.94 5.35 1.50
CA GLY A 116 6.06 4.54 1.04
C GLY A 116 7.03 4.21 2.18
N PHE A 117 7.31 5.18 3.06
CA PHE A 117 8.11 4.95 4.26
C PHE A 117 7.41 3.98 5.22
N TYR A 118 6.12 4.19 5.49
CA TYR A 118 5.31 3.30 6.33
C TYR A 118 5.33 1.85 5.80
N LEU A 119 5.10 1.65 4.50
CA LEU A 119 5.09 0.32 3.87
C LEU A 119 6.46 -0.37 3.95
N ALA A 120 7.55 0.38 3.74
CA ALA A 120 8.91 -0.16 3.88
C ALA A 120 9.19 -0.61 5.32
N VAL A 121 8.87 0.21 6.32
CA VAL A 121 9.02 -0.16 7.74
C VAL A 121 8.11 -1.34 8.10
N ARG A 122 6.86 -1.34 7.63
CA ARG A 122 5.91 -2.43 7.88
C ARG A 122 6.42 -3.76 7.33
N GLY A 123 6.98 -3.77 6.12
CA GLY A 123 7.60 -4.96 5.55
C GLY A 123 8.81 -5.46 6.36
N LEU A 124 9.61 -4.54 6.92
CA LEU A 124 10.73 -4.93 7.79
C LEU A 124 10.24 -5.58 9.09
N LEU A 125 9.18 -5.06 9.70
CA LEU A 125 8.60 -5.63 10.92
C LEU A 125 8.01 -7.03 10.72
N MET A 126 7.63 -7.37 9.49
CA MET A 126 7.08 -8.70 9.16
C MET A 126 8.06 -9.84 9.48
N PHE A 127 9.38 -9.60 9.36
CA PHE A 127 10.40 -10.60 9.69
C PHE A 127 10.49 -10.91 11.19
N GLY A 128 9.93 -10.05 12.04
CA GLY A 128 9.83 -10.27 13.49
C GLY A 128 8.59 -11.06 13.91
N LEU A 129 7.67 -11.35 12.99
CA LEU A 129 6.43 -12.07 13.30
C LEU A 129 6.64 -13.57 13.11
N THR A 130 6.35 -14.35 14.15
CA THR A 130 6.25 -15.82 14.04
C THR A 130 4.82 -16.17 13.65
N PRO A 131 4.60 -17.00 12.60
CA PRO A 131 3.26 -17.49 12.29
C PRO A 131 2.70 -18.23 13.51
N GLY A 132 1.52 -17.81 13.98
CA GLY A 132 0.78 -18.56 14.99
C GLY A 132 0.27 -19.88 14.39
N ALA A 133 -0.08 -20.84 15.24
CA ALA A 133 -0.77 -22.04 14.78
C ALA A 133 -2.09 -21.63 14.10
N SER A 134 -2.19 -21.85 12.79
CA SER A 134 -3.40 -21.65 12.00
C SER A 134 -3.74 -22.93 11.24
N HIS A 135 -5.03 -23.14 11.02
CA HIS A 135 -5.56 -24.21 10.18
C HIS A 135 -5.69 -23.78 8.70
N ALA A 136 -5.40 -22.52 8.38
CA ALA A 136 -5.37 -22.06 6.99
C ALA A 136 -4.17 -22.68 6.24
N PRO A 137 -4.29 -22.95 4.92
CA PRO A 137 -3.20 -23.55 4.17
C PRO A 137 -1.93 -22.68 4.13
N ASP A 138 -0.77 -23.25 4.41
CA ASP A 138 0.54 -22.57 4.45
C ASP A 138 0.85 -21.74 3.19
N ALA A 139 0.35 -22.19 2.04
CA ALA A 139 0.51 -21.48 0.77
C ALA A 139 -0.03 -20.04 0.81
N PHE A 140 -1.12 -19.77 1.54
CA PHE A 140 -1.65 -18.41 1.68
C PHE A 140 -0.66 -17.50 2.38
N PHE A 141 -0.04 -17.95 3.47
CA PHE A 141 0.96 -17.18 4.20
C PHE A 141 2.24 -16.97 3.39
N ALA A 142 2.68 -17.98 2.64
CA ALA A 142 3.85 -17.87 1.78
C ALA A 142 3.65 -16.86 0.64
N ILE A 143 2.49 -16.92 -0.04
CA ILE A 143 2.13 -15.97 -1.11
C ILE A 143 1.97 -14.57 -0.53
N ASP A 144 1.26 -14.42 0.58
CA ASP A 144 1.02 -13.12 1.21
C ASP A 144 2.32 -12.47 1.66
N GLY A 145 3.20 -13.24 2.31
CA GLY A 145 4.51 -12.77 2.73
C GLY A 145 5.38 -12.34 1.54
N ALA A 146 5.34 -13.09 0.43
CA ALA A 146 6.06 -12.71 -0.78
C ALA A 146 5.54 -11.39 -1.38
N LEU A 147 4.21 -11.21 -1.42
CA LEU A 147 3.58 -9.96 -1.87
C LEU A 147 3.99 -8.77 -0.99
N GLN A 148 4.01 -8.96 0.34
CA GLN A 148 4.39 -7.92 1.29
C GLN A 148 5.87 -7.54 1.19
N ILE A 149 6.76 -8.51 1.03
CA ILE A 149 8.19 -8.25 0.80
C ILE A 149 8.38 -7.48 -0.52
N PHE A 150 7.70 -7.91 -1.59
CA PHE A 150 7.74 -7.20 -2.87
C PHE A 150 7.25 -5.76 -2.73
N ALA A 151 6.10 -5.53 -2.08
CA ALA A 151 5.53 -4.21 -1.86
C ALA A 151 6.48 -3.33 -1.04
N ALA A 152 7.14 -3.86 -0.01
CA ALA A 152 8.11 -3.14 0.81
C ALA A 152 9.34 -2.70 0.02
N VAL A 153 9.92 -3.60 -0.78
CA VAL A 153 11.06 -3.26 -1.67
C VAL A 153 10.64 -2.21 -2.70
N ALA A 154 9.48 -2.39 -3.34
CA ALA A 154 8.93 -1.42 -4.27
C ALA A 154 8.69 -0.06 -3.59
N ALA A 155 8.24 -0.04 -2.34
CA ALA A 155 8.07 1.18 -1.58
C ALA A 155 9.39 1.93 -1.40
N VAL A 156 10.48 1.24 -1.05
CA VAL A 156 11.83 1.85 -0.99
C VAL A 156 12.24 2.44 -2.35
N VAL A 157 12.02 1.70 -3.44
CA VAL A 157 12.31 2.20 -4.81
C VAL A 157 11.49 3.45 -5.13
N SER A 158 10.23 3.48 -4.71
CA SER A 158 9.35 4.64 -4.92
C SER A 158 9.84 5.90 -4.18
N LEU A 159 10.45 5.74 -2.99
CA LEU A 159 11.03 6.85 -2.24
C LEU A 159 12.18 7.47 -3.03
N ILE A 160 13.03 6.66 -3.66
CA ILE A 160 14.16 7.13 -4.48
C ILE A 160 13.66 8.02 -5.63
N PHE A 161 12.61 7.59 -6.34
CA PHE A 161 12.04 8.39 -7.44
C PHE A 161 11.33 9.66 -6.95
N ASN A 162 10.79 9.65 -5.73
CA ASN A 162 10.14 10.82 -5.12
C ASN A 162 11.12 11.97 -4.86
N TYR A 163 12.39 11.66 -4.58
CA TYR A 163 13.45 12.65 -4.32
C TYR A 163 14.14 13.21 -5.57
N ARG A 164 13.84 12.70 -6.78
CA ARG A 164 14.41 13.22 -8.03
C ARG A 164 13.88 14.62 -8.33
N GLU A 165 14.76 15.54 -8.72
CA GLU A 165 14.39 16.94 -9.02
C GLU A 165 13.27 17.06 -10.06
N GLU A 166 13.31 16.22 -11.09
CA GLU A 166 12.27 16.10 -12.12
C GLU A 166 10.87 15.84 -11.55
N THR A 167 10.78 15.05 -10.48
CA THR A 167 9.51 14.75 -9.80
C THR A 167 8.99 15.98 -9.05
N TRP A 168 9.88 16.82 -8.53
CA TRP A 168 9.51 18.03 -7.80
C TRP A 168 8.99 19.11 -8.74
N THR A 169 9.73 19.35 -9.82
CA THR A 169 9.32 20.31 -10.87
C THR A 169 8.01 19.91 -11.52
N TRP A 170 7.80 18.62 -11.78
CA TRP A 170 6.54 18.09 -12.31
C TRP A 170 5.35 18.26 -11.35
N THR A 171 5.57 18.11 -10.05
CA THR A 171 4.50 18.19 -9.04
C THR A 171 4.24 19.62 -8.52
N GLY A 172 4.96 20.61 -9.05
CA GLY A 172 4.81 22.03 -8.70
C GLY A 172 5.49 22.44 -7.39
N ASP A 173 6.33 21.58 -6.81
CA ASP A 173 7.09 21.87 -5.59
C ASP A 173 8.48 22.45 -5.95
N LYS A 174 8.92 23.49 -5.23
CA LYS A 174 10.32 23.97 -5.26
C LYS A 174 11.17 23.09 -4.33
N ARG A 175 12.41 22.79 -4.73
CA ARG A 175 13.39 22.02 -3.93
C ARG A 175 13.56 22.69 -2.54
N PRO A 176 13.60 21.94 -1.43
CA PRO A 176 13.78 22.48 -0.09
C PRO A 176 15.21 22.97 0.10
#